data_AF-A0A9Q1C5U9-F1
#
_entry.id   AF-A0A9Q1C5U9-F1
#
_cell.length_a   1.000
_cell.length_b   1.000
_cell.length_c   1.000
_cell.angle_alpha   90.00
_cell.angle_beta   90.00
_cell.angle_gamma   90.00
#
_symmetry.space_group_name_H-M   'P 1'
#
loop_
_entity.id
_entity.type
_entity.pdbx_description
1 polymer ?
#
loop_
_entity_poly.entity_id
_entity_poly.type
_entity_poly.pdbx_seq_one_letter_code
_entity_poly.pdbx_strand_id
1 'polypeptide(L)' 'MYVLYHTPYKKPLRKLAWLESLGIIEPGDFIDWSAPIAPVMKTDNAVGIYSDYKWIVNTASKLDRYPIPKIENLLRR' A
#
# COMPACT_ATOMS: atom_id res chain seq x y z
N MET A 1 9.53 0.37 -0.15
CA MET A 1 8.68 -0.72 0.37
C MET A 1 8.64 -1.78 -0.69
N TYR A 2 9.17 -2.97 -0.43
CA TYR A 2 9.35 -3.99 -1.45
C TYR A 2 8.62 -5.25 -1.07
N VAL A 3 8.32 -6.04 -2.09
CA VAL A 3 7.25 -7.00 -2.01
C VAL A 3 7.69 -8.41 -2.32
N LEU A 4 7.58 -9.26 -1.31
CA LEU A 4 7.68 -10.70 -1.46
C LEU A 4 6.31 -11.24 -1.89
N TYR A 5 6.23 -11.84 -3.08
CA TYR A 5 4.99 -12.39 -3.64
C TYR A 5 5.09 -13.90 -3.90
N HIS A 6 4.17 -14.64 -3.30
CA HIS A 6 3.75 -15.94 -3.79
C HIS A 6 2.24 -15.91 -4.01
N THR A 7 1.82 -15.78 -5.27
CA THR A 7 0.41 -15.81 -5.65
C THR A 7 0.24 -16.55 -6.98
N PRO A 8 -0.75 -17.46 -7.10
CA PRO A 8 -1.03 -18.16 -8.35
C PRO A 8 -1.70 -17.24 -9.41
N TYR A 9 -2.02 -15.99 -9.07
CA TYR A 9 -2.79 -15.09 -9.92
C TYR A 9 -1.89 -14.15 -10.76
N LYS A 10 -2.16 -14.07 -12.08
CA LYS A 10 -1.40 -13.22 -13.02
C LYS A 10 -1.72 -11.72 -12.94
N LYS A 11 -2.93 -11.35 -12.51
CA LYS A 11 -3.37 -9.93 -12.50
C LYS A 11 -2.56 -9.07 -11.50
N PRO A 12 -2.28 -9.50 -10.26
CA PRO A 12 -1.40 -8.76 -9.35
C PRO A 12 0.00 -8.51 -9.91
N LEU A 13 0.60 -9.50 -10.57
CA LEU A 13 1.93 -9.38 -11.20
C LEU A 13 1.97 -8.28 -12.27
N ARG A 14 0.94 -8.23 -13.13
CA ARG A 14 0.83 -7.16 -14.14
C ARG A 14 0.68 -5.78 -13.51
N LYS A 15 -0.07 -5.68 -12.41
CA LYS A 15 -0.25 -4.41 -11.70
C LYS A 15 1.07 -3.92 -11.11
N LEU A 16 1.94 -4.81 -10.64
CA LEU A 16 3.28 -4.46 -10.15
C LEU A 16 4.21 -3.99 -11.23
N ALA A 17 4.31 -4.73 -12.33
CA ALA A 17 5.10 -4.32 -13.49
C ALA A 17 4.66 -2.94 -14.00
N TRP A 18 3.35 -2.67 -13.97
CA TRP A 18 2.83 -1.34 -14.29
C TRP A 18 3.28 -0.26 -13.27
N LEU A 19 3.20 -0.52 -11.95
CA LEU A 19 3.68 0.41 -10.92
C LEU A 19 5.19 0.67 -11.03
N GLU A 20 5.98 -0.35 -11.35
CA GLU A 20 7.42 -0.24 -11.60
C GLU A 20 7.70 0.60 -12.85
N SER A 21 6.96 0.38 -13.94
CA SER A 21 7.09 1.21 -15.16
C SER A 21 6.74 2.69 -14.94
N LEU A 22 5.95 2.99 -13.92
CA LEU A 22 5.63 4.36 -13.51
C LEU A 22 6.64 4.97 -12.54
N GLY A 23 7.65 4.20 -12.10
CA GLY A 23 8.63 4.63 -11.10
C GLY A 23 8.03 4.80 -9.70
N ILE A 24 6.86 4.22 -9.42
CA ILE A 24 6.20 4.29 -8.10
C ILE A 24 6.87 3.31 -7.12
N ILE A 25 7.33 2.17 -7.64
CA ILE A 25 8.08 1.15 -6.92
C ILE A 25 9.28 0.73 -7.76
N GLU A 26 10.24 0.07 -7.13
CA GLU A 26 11.38 -0.58 -7.78
C GLU A 26 11.55 -1.97 -7.18
N PRO A 27 12.35 -2.87 -7.78
CA PRO A 27 12.82 -4.09 -7.13
C PRO A 27 13.92 -3.76 -6.11
N GLY A 28 14.02 -4.55 -5.04
CA GLY A 28 15.01 -4.35 -3.99
C GLY A 28 15.63 -5.67 -3.60
N ASP A 29 16.96 -5.72 -3.51
CA ASP A 29 17.73 -6.87 -3.06
C ASP A 29 18.14 -6.66 -1.59
N PHE A 30 18.14 -7.74 -0.79
CA PHE A 30 18.62 -7.78 0.61
C PHE A 30 18.08 -6.64 1.51
N ILE A 31 16.85 -6.79 2.00
CA ILE A 31 16.11 -5.70 2.66
C ILE A 31 15.84 -6.02 4.13
N ASP A 32 16.20 -5.09 5.01
CA ASP A 32 16.00 -5.21 6.46
C ASP A 32 14.52 -5.11 6.89
N TRP A 33 13.70 -4.43 6.09
CA TRP A 33 12.29 -4.20 6.35
C TRP A 33 11.43 -4.55 5.14
N SER A 34 10.47 -5.46 5.35
CA SER A 34 9.42 -5.78 4.39
C SER A 34 8.08 -5.89 5.08
N ALA A 35 7.01 -5.66 4.36
CA ALA A 35 5.68 -6.01 4.82
C ALA A 35 4.96 -6.81 3.73
N PRO A 36 4.11 -7.78 4.11
CA PRO A 36 3.39 -8.57 3.14
C PRO A 36 2.42 -7.69 2.35
N ILE A 37 2.18 -8.07 1.11
CA ILE A 37 1.17 -7.43 0.28
C ILE A 37 -0.05 -8.32 0.10
N ALA A 38 -1.20 -7.71 0.29
CA ALA A 38 -2.52 -8.25 0.02
C ALA A 38 -3.03 -7.71 -1.35
N PRO A 39 -3.15 -8.57 -2.38
CA PRO A 39 -3.92 -8.23 -3.56
C PRO A 39 -5.42 -8.30 -3.24
N VAL A 40 -6.16 -7.27 -3.62
CA VAL A 40 -7.63 -7.21 -3.44
C VAL A 40 -8.28 -6.97 -4.79
N MET A 41 -9.26 -7.81 -5.12
CA MET A 41 -10.12 -7.62 -6.29
C MET A 41 -11.18 -6.57 -5.95
N LYS A 42 -11.22 -5.50 -6.74
CA LYS A 42 -12.26 -4.48 -6.66
C LYS A 42 -13.51 -4.90 -7.44
N THR A 43 -14.61 -4.20 -7.19
CA THR A 43 -15.91 -4.44 -7.84
C THR A 43 -15.87 -4.22 -9.36
N ASP A 44 -14.99 -3.35 -9.84
CA ASP A 44 -14.69 -3.11 -11.25
C ASP A 44 -13.72 -4.15 -11.87
N ASN A 45 -13.44 -5.24 -11.16
CA ASN A 45 -12.52 -6.32 -11.55
C ASN A 45 -11.05 -5.87 -11.65
N ALA A 46 -10.72 -4.65 -11.20
CA ALA A 46 -9.36 -4.17 -11.08
C ALA A 46 -8.69 -4.77 -9.84
N VAL A 47 -7.35 -4.82 -9.86
CA VAL A 47 -6.55 -5.26 -8.71
C VAL A 47 -6.04 -4.04 -7.95
N GLY A 48 -6.46 -3.93 -6.69
CA GLY A 48 -5.80 -3.10 -5.69
C GLY A 48 -4.65 -3.86 -5.07
N ILE A 49 -3.52 -3.17 -4.88
CA ILE A 49 -2.35 -3.68 -4.17
C ILE A 49 -2.27 -2.92 -2.86
N TYR A 50 -2.33 -3.64 -1.74
CA TYR A 50 -2.30 -3.06 -0.41
C TYR A 50 -1.26 -3.74 0.43
N SER A 51 -0.48 -2.96 1.16
CA SER A 51 0.49 -3.53 2.08
C SER A 51 -0.03 -3.53 3.49
N ASP A 52 0.27 -4.58 4.25
CA ASP A 52 -0.12 -4.64 5.67
C ASP A 52 0.85 -3.82 6.53
N TYR A 53 0.58 -2.52 6.57
CA TYR A 53 1.34 -1.58 7.41
C TYR A 53 0.99 -1.68 8.90
N LYS A 54 -0.11 -2.33 9.26
CA LYS A 54 -0.67 -2.25 10.63
C LYS A 54 0.31 -2.80 11.66
N TRP A 55 0.87 -3.98 11.39
CA TRP A 55 1.71 -4.67 12.37
C TRP A 55 3.16 -4.22 12.36
N ILE A 56 3.66 -3.79 11.20
CA ILE A 56 5.08 -3.54 10.99
C ILE A 56 5.37 -2.05 11.05
N VAL A 57 4.92 -1.30 10.03
CA VAL A 57 5.29 0.11 9.89
C VAL A 57 4.60 0.98 10.93
N ASN A 58 3.30 0.80 11.17
CA ASN A 58 2.54 1.63 12.10
C ASN A 58 3.02 1.45 13.55
N THR A 59 3.40 0.24 13.95
CA THR A 59 3.94 -0.04 15.29
C THR A 59 5.32 0.56 15.51
N ALA A 60 6.17 0.55 14.48
CA ALA A 60 7.52 1.11 14.54
C ALA A 60 7.55 2.65 14.40
N SER A 61 6.50 3.25 13.85
CA SER A 61 6.43 4.68 13.56
C SER A 61 5.97 5.49 14.77
N LYS A 62 6.50 6.70 14.91
CA LYS A 62 5.98 7.69 15.87
C LYS A 62 4.72 8.34 15.30
N LEU A 63 3.65 8.37 16.09
CA LEU A 63 2.40 9.02 15.69
C LEU A 63 2.56 10.55 15.77
N ASP A 64 2.57 11.20 14.61
CA ASP A 64 2.45 12.65 14.49
C ASP A 64 1.00 13.03 14.13
N ARG A 65 0.35 13.82 14.99
CA ARG A 65 -1.08 14.14 14.86
C ARG A 65 -1.25 15.52 14.23
N TYR A 66 -1.52 15.54 12.93
CA TYR A 66 -2.02 16.75 12.26
C TYR A 66 -3.53 16.88 12.46
N PRO A 67 -4.06 18.02 12.93
CA PRO A 67 -5.48 18.19 13.18
C PRO A 67 -6.25 18.25 11.85
N ILE A 68 -7.01 17.19 11.56
CA ILE A 68 -7.97 17.20 10.45
C ILE A 68 -9.30 17.76 10.99
N PRO A 69 -9.83 18.86 10.43
CA PRO A 69 -11.07 19.44 10.90
C PRO A 69 -12.23 18.46 10.70
N LYS A 70 -13.14 18.42 11.67
CA LYS A 70 -14.38 17.66 11.48
C LYS A 70 -15.23 18.34 10.40
N ILE A 71 -16.06 17.55 9.71
CA ILE A 71 -16.94 18.05 8.64
C ILE A 71 -17.85 19.16 9.15
N GLU A 72 -18.34 19.07 10.39
CA GLU A 72 -19.20 20.09 10.99
C GLU A 72 -18.47 21.43 11.14
N ASN A 73 -17.16 21.40 11.41
CA ASN A 73 -16.34 22.60 11.51
C ASN A 73 -16.06 23.23 10.14
N LEU A 74 -16.11 22.45 9.06
CA LEU A 74 -15.93 22.95 7.68
C LEU A 74 -17.21 23.56 7.11
N LEU A 75 -18.38 23.02 7.49
CA LEU A 75 -19.68 23.42 6.95
C LEU A 75 -20.35 24.55 7.73
N ARG A 76 -19.81 24.89 8.91
CA ARG A 76 -20.29 26.04 9.70
C ARG A 76 -19.73 27.34 9.11
N ARG A 77 -20.44 27.89 8.15
CA ARG A 77 -20.29 29.30 7.73
C ARG A 77 -20.75 30.24 8.83
#